data_AF-Q50880-F1
#
_entry.id   AF-Q50880-F1
#
_cell.length_a   1.000
_cell.length_b   1.000
_cell.length_c   1.000
_cell.angle_alpha   90.00
_cell.angle_beta   90.00
_cell.angle_gamma   90.00
#
_symmetry.space_group_name_H-M   'P 1'
#
loop_
_entity.id
_entity.type
_entity.pdbx_description
1 polymer ?
#
loop_
_entity_poly.entity_id
_entity_poly.type
_entity_poly.pdbx_seq_one_letter_code
_entity_poly.pdbx_strand_id
1 'polypeptide(L)'
;APGAFTGARVGGAEGKLAAADGGTLFLDELAEMPPALQVLLLRVLEDGAYSRVGESRVRRSRFRLVGATCRDLDAAVRNGTFRSDLYFRLQGAVLRLPPLRERNDLPELAHALLRRLSEEEGLATSSISAALTRLAAHP
;
A
#
# COMPACT_ATOMS: atom_id res chain seq x y z
N ALA A 1 -33.16 -17.37 -9.10
CA ALA A 1 -32.91 -16.41 -8.00
C ALA A 1 -31.66 -16.84 -7.24
N PRO A 2 -30.87 -15.95 -6.61
CA PRO A 2 -30.84 -14.49 -6.65
C PRO A 2 -29.47 -13.92 -7.08
N GLY A 3 -29.47 -12.79 -7.80
CA GLY A 3 -28.30 -11.95 -7.98
C GLY A 3 -27.95 -11.29 -6.64
N ALA A 4 -26.83 -11.71 -6.04
CA ALA A 4 -26.42 -11.30 -4.72
C ALA A 4 -25.87 -9.87 -4.70
N PHE A 5 -26.62 -8.98 -4.05
CA PHE A 5 -26.21 -8.02 -3.01
C PHE A 5 -24.98 -7.11 -3.18
N THR A 6 -24.44 -6.96 -4.38
CA THR A 6 -23.55 -5.86 -4.71
C THR A 6 -24.01 -5.32 -6.05
N GLY A 7 -24.16 -4.01 -6.21
CA GLY A 7 -24.55 -3.36 -7.47
C GLY A 7 -23.49 -3.49 -8.59
N ALA A 8 -22.82 -4.63 -8.67
CA ALA A 8 -21.77 -4.92 -9.62
C ALA A 8 -22.37 -5.11 -11.02
N ARG A 9 -21.79 -4.40 -12.00
CA ARG A 9 -22.08 -4.58 -13.43
C ARG A 9 -22.02 -6.06 -13.81
N VAL A 10 -22.86 -6.47 -14.77
CA VAL A 10 -22.81 -7.80 -15.39
C VAL A 10 -21.38 -8.03 -15.90
N GLY A 11 -20.63 -8.91 -15.23
CA GLY A 11 -19.20 -9.18 -15.49
C GLY A 11 -18.26 -8.94 -14.29
N GLY A 12 -18.67 -8.07 -13.35
CA GLY A 12 -17.85 -7.63 -12.21
C GLY A 12 -16.65 -6.77 -12.62
N ALA A 13 -16.14 -5.94 -11.71
CA ALA A 13 -14.82 -5.34 -11.89
C ALA A 13 -13.74 -6.40 -11.66
N GLU A 14 -12.65 -6.35 -12.41
CA GLU A 14 -11.51 -7.23 -12.15
C GLU A 14 -10.93 -6.93 -10.76
N GLY A 15 -10.85 -7.97 -9.92
CA GLY A 15 -10.29 -7.83 -8.58
C GLY A 15 -8.79 -7.61 -8.62
N LYS A 16 -8.25 -6.83 -7.68
CA LYS A 16 -6.82 -6.51 -7.60
C LYS A 16 -5.89 -7.74 -7.56
N LEU A 17 -6.37 -8.85 -6.99
CA LEU A 17 -5.63 -10.12 -6.99
C LEU A 17 -5.48 -10.72 -8.39
N ALA A 18 -6.50 -10.60 -9.24
CA ALA A 18 -6.43 -11.08 -10.63
C ALA A 18 -5.45 -10.21 -11.44
N ALA A 19 -5.57 -8.89 -11.30
CA ALA A 19 -4.70 -7.93 -11.99
C ALA A 19 -3.22 -8.03 -11.58
N ALA A 20 -2.93 -8.55 -10.38
CA ALA A 20 -1.57 -8.75 -9.89
C ALA A 20 -0.95 -10.10 -10.27
N ASP A 21 -1.68 -11.01 -10.94
CA ASP A 21 -1.16 -12.34 -11.28
C ASP A 21 0.10 -12.24 -12.17
N GLY A 22 1.14 -12.98 -11.79
CA GLY A 22 2.47 -12.89 -12.40
C GLY A 22 3.27 -11.62 -12.06
N GLY A 23 2.71 -10.71 -11.26
CA GLY A 23 3.27 -9.39 -10.97
C GLY A 23 3.47 -9.10 -9.48
N THR A 24 3.18 -7.86 -9.08
CA THR A 24 3.31 -7.37 -7.70
C THR A 24 2.02 -6.71 -7.24
N LEU A 25 1.55 -7.07 -6.05
CA LEU A 25 0.48 -6.40 -5.34
C LEU A 25 1.08 -5.43 -4.31
N PHE A 26 0.78 -4.15 -4.44
CA PHE A 26 1.10 -3.15 -3.42
C PHE A 26 -0.13 -2.87 -2.56
N LEU A 27 0.01 -2.99 -1.24
CA LEU A 27 -1.03 -2.67 -0.27
C LEU A 27 -0.54 -1.55 0.64
N ASP A 28 -1.15 -0.38 0.47
CA ASP A 28 -0.96 0.73 1.40
C ASP A 28 -1.84 0.56 2.64
N GLU A 29 -1.42 1.16 3.75
CA GLU A 29 -2.10 1.13 5.04
C GLU A 29 -2.50 -0.29 5.50
N LEU A 30 -1.61 -1.26 5.33
CA LEU A 30 -1.89 -2.68 5.57
C LEU A 30 -2.45 -2.96 6.99
N ALA A 31 -2.01 -2.20 7.99
CA ALA A 31 -2.47 -2.33 9.37
C ALA A 31 -3.94 -1.94 9.59
N GLU A 32 -4.55 -1.15 8.68
CA GLU A 32 -5.96 -0.75 8.74
C GLU A 32 -6.90 -1.83 8.17
N MET A 33 -6.34 -2.90 7.63
CA MET A 33 -7.12 -3.98 7.03
C MET A 33 -8.07 -4.60 8.06
N PRO A 34 -9.39 -4.66 7.78
CA PRO A 34 -10.34 -5.34 8.65
C PRO A 34 -9.95 -6.81 8.87
N PRO A 35 -10.19 -7.38 10.07
CA PRO A 35 -9.76 -8.75 10.39
C PRO A 35 -10.23 -9.82 9.39
N ALA A 36 -11.44 -9.66 8.84
CA ALA A 36 -11.96 -10.57 7.81
C ALA A 36 -11.12 -10.57 6.52
N LEU A 37 -10.62 -9.40 6.11
CA LEU A 37 -9.75 -9.28 4.94
C LEU A 37 -8.34 -9.82 5.23
N GLN A 38 -7.86 -9.72 6.48
CA GLN A 38 -6.57 -10.31 6.87
C GLN A 38 -6.57 -11.84 6.68
N VAL A 39 -7.68 -12.51 7.01
CA VAL A 39 -7.85 -13.96 6.77
C VAL A 39 -7.80 -14.30 5.29
N LEU A 40 -8.48 -13.50 4.45
CA LEU A 40 -8.49 -13.71 3.01
C LEU A 40 -7.10 -13.48 2.42
N LEU A 41 -6.40 -12.43 2.83
CA LEU A 41 -5.04 -12.15 2.38
C LEU A 41 -4.10 -13.30 2.76
N LEU A 42 -4.16 -13.79 4.00
CA LEU A 42 -3.33 -14.91 4.45
C LEU A 42 -3.54 -16.15 3.57
N ARG A 43 -4.79 -16.54 3.32
CA ARG A 43 -5.12 -17.69 2.45
C ARG A 43 -4.53 -17.55 1.04
N VAL A 44 -4.58 -16.35 0.48
CA VAL A 44 -4.01 -16.08 -0.84
C VAL A 44 -2.48 -16.15 -0.81
N LEU A 45 -1.84 -15.71 0.27
CA LEU A 45 -0.38 -15.78 0.43
C LEU A 45 0.13 -17.20 0.70
N GLU A 46 -0.73 -18.09 1.20
CA GLU A 46 -0.42 -19.51 1.46
C GLU A 46 -0.65 -20.36 0.21
N ASP A 47 -1.87 -20.35 -0.34
CA ASP A 47 -2.30 -21.29 -1.37
C ASP A 47 -2.37 -20.66 -2.78
N GLY A 48 -2.21 -19.34 -2.88
CA GLY A 48 -2.50 -18.57 -4.10
C GLY A 48 -3.98 -18.53 -4.47
N ALA A 49 -4.86 -19.08 -3.62
CA ALA A 49 -6.27 -19.34 -3.96
C ALA A 49 -7.20 -18.23 -3.45
N TYR A 50 -8.13 -17.79 -4.30
CA TYR A 50 -9.17 -16.83 -3.95
C TYR A 50 -10.47 -17.08 -4.72
N SER A 51 -11.56 -16.49 -4.26
CA SER A 51 -12.84 -16.47 -4.99
C SER A 51 -13.35 -15.04 -5.08
N ARG A 52 -14.09 -14.70 -6.14
CA ARG A 52 -14.82 -13.43 -6.18
C ARG A 52 -15.97 -13.47 -5.17
N VAL A 53 -16.39 -12.30 -4.71
CA VAL A 53 -17.53 -12.19 -3.80
C VAL A 53 -18.77 -12.78 -4.48
N GLY A 54 -19.42 -13.75 -3.81
CA GLY A 54 -20.58 -14.46 -4.35
C GLY A 54 -20.28 -15.56 -5.37
N GLU A 55 -19.00 -15.82 -5.68
CA GLU A 55 -18.57 -16.91 -6.58
C GLU A 55 -18.04 -18.10 -5.75
N SER A 56 -18.48 -19.32 -6.06
CA SER A 56 -17.92 -20.55 -5.46
C SER A 56 -16.69 -21.08 -6.19
N ARG A 57 -16.43 -20.59 -7.40
CA ARG A 57 -15.29 -20.97 -8.22
C ARG A 57 -14.00 -20.42 -7.63
N VAL A 58 -13.12 -21.32 -7.24
CA VAL A 58 -11.76 -21.01 -6.82
C VAL A 58 -10.93 -20.59 -8.03
N ARG A 59 -10.18 -19.51 -7.87
CA ARG A 59 -9.21 -18.95 -8.81
C ARG A 59 -7.85 -18.96 -8.14
N ARG A 60 -6.79 -18.87 -8.95
CA ARG A 60 -5.41 -18.76 -8.46
C ARG A 60 -4.78 -17.47 -8.95
N SER A 61 -3.94 -16.88 -8.12
CA SER A 61 -3.06 -15.77 -8.47
C SER A 61 -1.73 -15.94 -7.75
N ARG A 62 -0.64 -15.72 -8.47
CA ARG A 62 0.71 -15.76 -7.94
C ARG A 62 1.36 -14.40 -8.12
N PHE A 63 1.65 -13.72 -7.03
CA PHE A 63 2.21 -12.37 -7.04
C PHE A 63 3.24 -12.18 -5.94
N ARG A 64 4.07 -11.16 -6.08
CA ARG A 64 4.87 -10.61 -4.99
C ARG A 64 4.03 -9.61 -4.20
N LEU A 65 4.04 -9.68 -2.87
CA LEU A 65 3.39 -8.68 -2.02
C LEU A 65 4.40 -7.64 -1.52
N VAL A 66 4.03 -6.36 -1.61
CA VAL A 66 4.70 -5.26 -0.93
C VAL A 66 3.64 -4.53 -0.10
N GLY A 67 3.81 -4.52 1.23
CA GLY A 67 2.93 -3.82 2.15
C GLY A 67 3.60 -2.56 2.68
N ALA A 68 2.82 -1.49 2.88
CA ALA A 68 3.22 -0.28 3.58
C ALA A 68 2.22 0.03 4.71
N THR A 69 2.69 0.62 5.80
CA THR A 69 1.83 1.13 6.87
C THR A 69 2.58 2.13 7.73
N CYS A 70 1.85 3.12 8.25
CA CYS A 70 2.35 4.06 9.25
C CYS A 70 2.14 3.57 10.70
N ARG A 71 1.48 2.43 10.91
CA ARG A 71 1.27 1.87 12.25
C ARG A 71 2.36 0.87 12.63
N ASP A 72 2.63 0.80 13.92
CA ASP A 72 3.43 -0.27 14.51
C ASP A 72 2.65 -1.60 14.45
N LEU A 73 3.06 -2.49 13.54
CA LEU A 73 2.46 -3.81 13.39
C LEU A 73 2.72 -4.72 14.59
N ASP A 74 3.87 -4.61 15.27
CA ASP A 74 4.13 -5.37 16.49
C ASP A 74 3.12 -4.97 17.58
N ALA A 75 2.85 -3.67 17.72
CA ALA A 75 1.81 -3.17 18.64
C ALA A 75 0.41 -3.62 18.23
N ALA A 76 0.09 -3.59 16.94
CA ALA A 76 -1.20 -4.04 16.41
C ALA A 76 -1.44 -5.55 16.67
N VAL A 77 -0.39 -6.37 16.56
CA VAL A 77 -0.44 -7.80 16.91
C VAL A 77 -0.68 -7.98 18.41
N ARG A 78 0.07 -7.27 19.26
CA ARG A 78 -0.13 -7.33 20.72
C ARG A 78 -1.54 -6.93 21.14
N ASN A 79 -2.14 -5.96 20.44
CA ASN A 79 -3.48 -5.45 20.71
C ASN A 79 -4.59 -6.29 20.04
N GLY A 80 -4.25 -7.34 19.30
CA GLY A 80 -5.21 -8.21 18.61
C GLY A 80 -5.93 -7.57 17.41
N THR A 81 -5.49 -6.39 16.95
CA THR A 81 -6.06 -5.72 15.77
C THR A 81 -5.42 -6.19 14.46
N PHE A 82 -4.25 -6.83 14.55
CA PHE A 82 -3.59 -7.47 13.42
C PHE A 82 -3.25 -8.92 13.76
N ARG A 83 -3.51 -9.85 12.85
CA ARG A 83 -3.27 -11.28 13.11
C ARG A 83 -1.77 -11.58 13.13
N SER A 84 -1.35 -12.34 14.12
CA SER A 84 0.04 -12.77 14.28
C SER A 84 0.52 -13.65 13.12
N ASP A 85 -0.32 -14.55 12.61
CA ASP A 85 0.02 -15.43 11.49
C ASP A 85 0.32 -14.66 10.20
N LEU A 86 -0.53 -13.70 9.85
CA LEU A 86 -0.30 -12.78 8.74
C LEU A 86 0.95 -11.93 8.98
N TYR A 87 1.17 -11.44 10.19
CA TYR A 87 2.37 -10.67 10.53
C TYR A 87 3.65 -11.46 10.26
N PHE A 88 3.76 -12.68 10.79
CA PHE A 88 4.93 -13.54 10.57
C PHE A 88 5.10 -13.91 9.09
N ARG A 89 4.00 -14.09 8.35
CA ARG A 89 4.06 -14.36 6.90
C ARG A 89 4.65 -13.19 6.11
N LEU A 90 4.43 -11.95 6.57
CA LEU A 90 4.85 -10.72 5.91
C LEU A 90 6.27 -10.27 6.31
N GLN A 91 6.77 -10.66 7.48
CA GLN A 91 8.06 -10.25 8.05
C GLN A 91 9.32 -10.69 7.28
N GLY A 92 9.21 -11.13 6.02
CA GLY A 92 10.36 -11.56 5.21
C GLY A 92 11.42 -10.47 5.03
N ALA A 93 11.02 -9.24 4.69
CA ALA A 93 11.93 -8.09 4.59
C ALA A 93 11.20 -6.80 4.97
N VAL A 94 11.71 -6.08 5.97
CA VAL A 94 11.13 -4.83 6.46
C VAL A 94 12.06 -3.67 6.13
N LEU A 95 11.56 -2.71 5.35
CA LEU A 95 12.24 -1.45 5.08
C LEU A 95 11.62 -0.36 5.97
N ARG A 96 12.41 0.21 6.88
CA ARG A 96 12.00 1.37 7.66
C ARG A 96 12.36 2.64 6.90
N LEU A 97 11.34 3.42 6.54
CA LEU A 97 11.55 4.73 5.93
C LEU A 97 11.66 5.79 7.05
N PRO A 98 12.83 6.43 7.24
CA PRO A 98 12.96 7.49 8.23
C PRO A 98 12.09 8.70 7.86
N PRO A 99 11.54 9.41 8.86
CA PRO A 99 10.84 10.67 8.63
C PRO A 99 11.80 11.73 8.05
N LEU A 100 11.25 12.76 7.42
CA LEU A 100 12.05 13.78 6.73
C LEU A 100 13.04 14.50 7.64
N ARG A 101 12.68 14.74 8.91
CA ARG A 101 13.55 15.34 9.93
C ARG A 101 14.81 14.52 10.27
N GLU A 102 14.84 13.24 9.91
CA GLU A 102 16.01 12.35 10.10
C GLU A 102 16.80 12.15 8.80
N ARG A 103 16.38 12.80 7.71
CA ARG A 103 16.99 12.67 6.38
C ARG A 103 17.71 13.95 5.99
N ASN A 104 18.84 13.80 5.29
CA ASN A 104 19.65 14.92 4.81
C ASN A 104 19.35 15.31 3.35
N ASP A 105 18.34 14.68 2.72
CA ASP A 105 18.00 14.83 1.29
C ASP A 105 16.89 15.84 1.01
N LEU A 106 16.54 16.68 2.00
CA LEU A 106 15.52 17.72 1.87
C LEU A 106 15.82 18.69 0.71
N PRO A 107 17.05 19.20 0.51
CA PRO A 107 17.33 20.10 -0.60
C PRO A 107 17.09 19.46 -1.96
N GLU A 108 17.57 18.23 -2.18
CA GLU A 108 17.39 17.49 -3.43
C GLU A 108 15.91 17.20 -3.69
N LEU A 109 15.18 16.77 -2.66
CA LEU A 109 13.75 16.49 -2.75
C LEU A 109 12.96 17.75 -3.13
N ALA A 110 13.23 18.88 -2.48
CA ALA A 110 12.52 20.14 -2.74
C ALA A 110 12.78 20.67 -4.16
N HIS A 111 14.03 20.61 -4.64
CA HIS A 111 14.33 21.00 -6.02
C HIS A 111 13.69 20.07 -7.04
N ALA A 112 13.72 18.75 -6.80
CA ALA A 112 13.10 17.77 -7.69
C ALA A 112 11.58 17.96 -7.77
N LEU A 113 10.91 18.21 -6.64
CA LEU A 113 9.47 18.50 -6.58
C LEU A 113 9.14 19.81 -7.29
N LEU A 114 9.89 20.89 -7.04
CA LEU A 114 9.64 22.16 -7.69
C LEU A 114 9.80 22.06 -9.20
N ARG A 115 10.87 21.41 -9.67
CA ARG A 115 11.11 21.21 -11.10
C ARG A 115 9.94 20.48 -11.75
N ARG A 116 9.48 19.39 -11.15
CA ARG A 116 8.33 18.62 -11.64
C ARG A 116 7.05 19.48 -11.71
N LEU A 117 6.76 20.26 -10.67
CA LEU A 117 5.59 21.13 -10.65
C LEU A 117 5.69 22.26 -11.69
N SER A 118 6.87 22.86 -11.85
CA SER A 118 7.11 23.87 -12.90
C SER A 118 6.90 23.29 -14.30
N GLU A 119 7.34 22.05 -14.55
CA GLU A 119 7.13 21.34 -15.81
C GLU A 119 5.63 21.04 -16.06
N GLU A 120 4.90 20.57 -15.04
CA GLU A 120 3.45 20.29 -15.11
C GLU A 120 2.62 21.56 -15.40
N GLU A 121 3.04 22.72 -14.86
CA GLU A 121 2.36 24.01 -15.01
C GLU A 121 2.88 24.87 -16.17
N GLY A 122 3.94 24.44 -16.87
CA GLY A 122 4.57 25.20 -17.95
C GLY A 122 5.26 26.50 -17.48
N LEU A 123 5.73 26.54 -16.24
CA LEU A 123 6.38 27.70 -15.62
C LEU A 123 7.91 27.54 -15.59
N ALA A 124 8.63 28.66 -15.52
CA ALA A 124 10.06 28.63 -15.24
C ALA A 124 10.32 28.23 -13.77
N THR A 125 11.32 27.37 -13.55
CA THR A 125 11.70 26.95 -12.19
C THR A 125 12.37 28.09 -11.43
N SER A 126 11.74 28.55 -10.35
CA SER A 126 12.26 29.61 -9.48
C SER A 126 13.33 29.11 -8.51
N SER A 127 14.20 30.01 -8.05
CA SER A 127 15.11 29.72 -6.94
C SER A 127 14.36 29.63 -5.60
N ILE A 128 14.69 28.63 -4.78
CA ILE A 128 14.05 28.38 -3.48
C ILE A 128 15.00 28.50 -2.28
N SER A 129 16.17 29.12 -2.42
CA SER A 129 17.18 29.19 -1.34
C SER A 129 16.61 29.68 -0.01
N ALA A 130 15.87 30.80 0.00
CA ALA A 130 15.24 31.33 1.21
C ALA A 130 14.14 30.42 1.78
N ALA A 131 13.39 29.73 0.91
CA ALA A 131 12.35 28.80 1.32
C ALA A 131 12.95 27.51 1.91
N LEU A 132 14.06 27.01 1.36
CA LEU A 132 14.79 25.86 1.87
C LEU A 132 15.25 26.05 3.31
N THR A 133 15.79 27.23 3.64
CA THR A 133 16.16 27.55 5.03
C THR A 133 14.97 27.46 5.98
N ARG A 134 13.78 27.91 5.55
CA ARG A 134 12.55 27.82 6.35
C ARG A 134 12.02 26.40 6.46
N LEU A 135 12.09 25.63 5.38
CA LEU A 135 11.69 24.22 5.36
C LEU A 135 12.58 23.37 6.27
N ALA A 136 13.89 23.61 6.25
CA ALA A 136 14.86 22.91 7.09
C ALA A 136 14.71 23.23 8.59
N ALA A 137 14.14 24.38 8.92
CA ALA A 137 13.86 24.79 10.29
C ALA A 137 12.49 24.29 10.81
N HIS A 138 11.71 23.56 9.99
CA HIS A 138 10.42 23.01 10.39
C HIS A 138 10.61 21.70 11.18
N PRO A 139 9.94 21.54 12.34
CA PRO A 139 10.05 20.35 13.19
C PRO A 139 9.48 19.06 12.56
#